data_AF-A0A0X3Q785-F1
#
_entry.id   AF-A0A0X3Q785-F1
#
_cell.length_a   1.000
_cell.length_b   1.000
_cell.length_c   1.000
_cell.angle_alpha   90.00
_cell.angle_beta   90.00
_cell.angle_gamma   90.00
#
_symmetry.space_group_name_H-M   'P 1'
#
loop_
_entity.id
_entity.type
_entity.pdbx_description
1 polymer ?
#
loop_
_entity_poly.entity_id
_entity_poly.type
_entity_poly.pdbx_seq_one_letter_code
_entity_poly.pdbx_strand_id
1 'polypeptide(L)'
;PGLNKREKKRKIDPRLKMSPAAEAVRRNRPGTKQEEWCKWPNEPFEEMDSTLAVQQYIQQLIRKDFRNIDEILSAPEGQDQGVWKYEHLRQFCMELNGLAIRLQEQCIPDTCAQMTATEQWIFLCAAHKTPKECPAIDYTRHTLDGAACLLNSNKYFPSRVTIKESSIAKLGSVCRRVYRIFSHAYYHHRAIFDEFEEKTALCHRFTSFVLKYNLMNKENLLVPIAGSAVEDCSAATAAPPTSGATDVEV
;
A
#
# COMPACT_ATOMS: atom_id res chain seq x y z
N PRO A 1 -27.16 48.04 -61.46
CA PRO A 1 -27.79 48.53 -60.20
C PRO A 1 -29.04 47.70 -59.86
N GLY A 2 -29.11 46.81 -58.86
CA GLY A 2 -28.23 46.44 -57.77
C GLY A 2 -29.05 45.55 -56.82
N LEU A 3 -28.49 44.38 -56.48
CA LEU A 3 -28.61 43.62 -55.21
C LEU A 3 -30.03 43.27 -54.68
N ASN A 4 -30.49 42.03 -54.89
CA ASN A 4 -30.22 40.80 -54.10
C ASN A 4 -31.19 40.56 -52.93
N LYS A 5 -32.21 39.72 -53.21
CA LYS A 5 -32.86 38.84 -52.23
C LYS A 5 -31.82 37.83 -51.72
N ARG A 6 -31.56 37.79 -50.41
CA ARG A 6 -30.83 36.69 -49.77
C ARG A 6 -31.55 36.27 -48.49
N GLU A 7 -32.50 35.36 -48.65
CA GLU A 7 -32.90 34.43 -47.61
C GLU A 7 -31.67 33.60 -47.20
N LYS A 8 -31.18 33.83 -45.98
CA LYS A 8 -30.14 32.98 -45.37
C LYS A 8 -30.77 31.65 -44.96
N LYS A 9 -30.75 30.66 -45.86
CA LYS A 9 -30.77 29.24 -45.49
C LYS A 9 -29.56 28.99 -44.57
N ARG A 10 -29.79 28.86 -43.26
CA ARG A 10 -28.78 28.35 -42.33
C ARG A 10 -28.51 26.89 -42.70
N LYS A 11 -27.46 26.65 -43.49
CA LYS A 11 -26.88 25.32 -43.64
C LYS A 11 -26.35 24.91 -42.27
N ILE A 12 -26.92 23.86 -41.70
CA ILE A 12 -26.33 23.15 -40.57
C ILE A 12 -25.06 22.50 -41.11
N ASP A 13 -23.91 22.96 -40.64
CA ASP A 13 -22.60 22.43 -41.01
C ASP A 13 -22.48 20.99 -40.48
N PRO A 14 -22.24 19.96 -41.31
CA PRO A 14 -22.09 18.57 -40.85
C PRO A 14 -20.70 18.30 -40.24
N ARG A 15 -20.06 19.34 -39.70
CA ARG A 15 -18.70 19.31 -39.13
C ARG A 15 -18.66 19.69 -37.66
N LEU A 16 -19.77 19.56 -36.94
CA LEU A 16 -19.72 19.33 -35.49
C LEU A 16 -19.17 17.92 -35.25
N LYS A 17 -17.90 17.71 -35.60
CA LYS A 17 -17.12 16.59 -35.12
C LYS A 17 -17.16 16.70 -33.61
N MET A 18 -17.80 15.72 -32.97
CA MET A 18 -17.58 15.46 -31.56
C MET A 18 -16.06 15.43 -31.39
N SER A 19 -15.54 16.39 -30.64
CA SER A 19 -14.16 16.33 -30.17
C SER A 19 -13.97 14.95 -29.54
N PRO A 20 -12.93 14.19 -29.91
CA PRO A 20 -12.59 13.00 -29.16
C PRO A 20 -12.51 13.42 -27.69
N ALA A 21 -13.11 12.64 -26.80
CA ALA A 21 -13.04 12.87 -25.35
C ALA A 21 -11.59 13.26 -25.06
N ALA A 22 -11.37 14.49 -24.60
CA ALA A 22 -10.03 14.98 -24.37
C ALA A 22 -9.38 13.99 -23.41
N GLU A 23 -8.33 13.29 -23.86
CA GLU A 23 -7.59 12.34 -23.03
C GLU A 23 -7.39 12.98 -21.66
N ALA A 24 -7.98 12.38 -20.62
CA ALA A 24 -7.99 12.97 -19.30
C ALA A 24 -6.56 12.93 -18.77
N VAL A 25 -5.78 13.97 -19.03
CA VAL A 25 -4.37 14.02 -18.64
C VAL A 25 -4.28 14.02 -17.11
N ARG A 26 -3.92 12.87 -16.53
CA ARG A 26 -3.68 12.66 -15.10
C ARG A 26 -2.37 13.33 -14.64
N ARG A 27 -2.32 14.66 -14.72
CA ARG A 27 -1.15 15.46 -14.37
C ARG A 27 -1.54 16.68 -13.54
N ASN A 28 -0.89 16.83 -12.39
CA ASN A 28 -0.97 18.07 -11.62
C ASN A 28 -0.13 19.16 -12.31
N ARG A 29 -0.73 20.32 -12.58
CA ARG A 29 -0.04 21.46 -13.18
C ARG A 29 0.84 22.16 -12.13
N PRO A 30 1.93 22.84 -12.53
CA PRO A 30 2.67 23.70 -11.59
C PRO A 30 1.72 24.70 -10.92
N GLY A 31 1.81 24.83 -9.60
CA GLY A 31 0.91 25.69 -8.80
C GLY A 31 -0.46 25.09 -8.45
N THR A 32 -0.69 23.79 -8.71
CA THR A 32 -1.91 23.09 -8.26
C THR A 32 -2.01 23.15 -6.73
N LYS A 33 -3.14 23.65 -6.22
CA LYS A 33 -3.40 23.69 -4.77
C LYS A 33 -3.46 22.28 -4.20
N GLN A 34 -3.13 22.13 -2.92
CA GLN A 34 -3.20 20.83 -2.23
C GLN A 34 -4.60 20.19 -2.33
N GLU A 35 -5.66 21.01 -2.25
CA GLU A 35 -7.05 20.56 -2.40
C GLU A 35 -7.33 19.98 -3.79
N GLU A 36 -6.66 20.45 -4.83
CA GLU A 36 -6.84 20.00 -6.22
C GLU A 36 -5.82 18.94 -6.64
N TRP A 37 -4.94 18.56 -5.72
CA TRP A 37 -3.86 17.62 -5.97
C TRP A 37 -4.42 16.22 -6.25
N CYS A 38 -4.13 15.69 -7.44
CA CYS A 38 -4.60 14.38 -7.90
C CYS A 38 -6.14 14.24 -7.97
N LYS A 39 -6.89 15.35 -8.05
CA LYS A 39 -8.34 15.34 -8.35
C LYS A 39 -8.58 15.19 -9.86
N TRP A 40 -8.16 14.06 -10.41
CA TRP A 40 -8.42 13.74 -11.82
C TRP A 40 -9.75 13.01 -11.97
N PRO A 41 -10.40 13.08 -13.14
CA PRO A 41 -11.57 12.25 -13.43
C PRO A 41 -11.24 10.76 -13.28
N ASN A 42 -12.19 10.00 -12.73
CA ASN A 42 -12.06 8.55 -12.66
C ASN A 42 -12.11 7.96 -14.07
N GLU A 43 -11.26 6.99 -14.32
CA GLU A 43 -11.17 6.27 -15.58
C GLU A 43 -11.38 4.78 -15.31
N PRO A 44 -12.14 4.06 -16.16
CA PRO A 44 -12.25 2.61 -16.11
C PRO A 44 -10.88 1.95 -16.27
N PHE A 45 -10.66 0.80 -15.63
CA PHE A 45 -9.39 0.10 -15.72
C PHE A 45 -9.02 -0.29 -17.17
N GLU A 46 -10.02 -0.65 -17.98
CA GLU A 46 -9.87 -1.05 -19.39
C GLU A 46 -9.35 0.09 -20.30
N GLU A 47 -9.59 1.34 -19.93
CA GLU A 47 -9.16 2.51 -20.68
C GLU A 47 -7.74 2.96 -20.30
N MET A 48 -7.18 2.44 -19.19
CA MET A 48 -5.86 2.81 -18.70
C MET A 48 -4.74 2.16 -19.52
N ASP A 49 -4.29 2.82 -20.57
CA ASP A 49 -3.14 2.39 -21.37
C ASP A 49 -1.81 2.90 -20.78
N SER A 50 -1.37 2.28 -19.66
CA SER A 50 -0.09 2.61 -19.03
C SER A 50 0.54 1.41 -18.34
N THR A 51 1.88 1.36 -18.33
CA THR A 51 2.64 0.41 -17.51
C THR A 51 2.42 0.58 -16.00
N LEU A 52 1.78 1.70 -15.60
CA LEU A 52 1.39 2.01 -14.23
C LEU A 52 -0.13 1.89 -13.99
N ALA A 53 -0.90 1.30 -14.92
CA ALA A 53 -2.36 1.23 -14.84
C ALA A 53 -2.84 0.65 -13.49
N VAL A 54 -2.26 -0.47 -13.04
CA VAL A 54 -2.61 -1.10 -11.75
C VAL A 54 -2.34 -0.16 -10.57
N GLN A 55 -1.17 0.49 -10.55
CA GLN A 55 -0.83 1.47 -9.51
C GLN A 55 -1.84 2.63 -9.50
N GLN A 56 -2.14 3.18 -10.67
CA GLN A 56 -3.05 4.32 -10.81
C GLN A 56 -4.48 3.94 -10.38
N TYR A 57 -4.93 2.73 -10.74
CA TYR A 57 -6.24 2.22 -10.38
C TYR A 57 -6.37 2.03 -8.87
N ILE A 58 -5.39 1.40 -8.21
CA ILE A 58 -5.37 1.27 -6.75
C ILE A 58 -5.43 2.64 -6.09
N GLN A 59 -4.62 3.60 -6.54
CA GLN A 59 -4.63 4.95 -5.98
C GLN A 59 -5.94 5.70 -6.25
N GLN A 60 -6.60 5.47 -7.39
CA GLN A 60 -7.92 6.01 -7.69
C GLN A 60 -8.96 5.47 -6.71
N LEU A 61 -8.98 4.16 -6.47
CA LEU A 61 -9.91 3.52 -5.52
C LEU A 61 -9.71 4.05 -4.10
N ILE A 62 -8.45 4.17 -3.65
CA ILE A 62 -8.13 4.73 -2.33
C ILE A 62 -8.59 6.18 -2.20
N ARG A 63 -8.43 7.00 -3.25
CA ARG A 63 -8.91 8.41 -3.25
C ARG A 63 -10.43 8.53 -3.30
N LYS A 64 -11.10 7.58 -3.97
CA LYS A 64 -12.56 7.53 -4.05
C LYS A 64 -13.17 7.21 -2.69
N ASP A 65 -12.72 6.12 -2.07
CA ASP A 65 -13.14 5.73 -0.73
C ASP A 65 -12.10 4.79 -0.09
N PHE A 66 -11.24 5.35 0.78
CA PHE A 66 -10.20 4.58 1.46
C PHE A 66 -10.75 3.55 2.48
N ARG A 67 -12.02 3.68 2.89
CA ARG A 67 -12.68 2.76 3.83
C ARG A 67 -13.31 1.57 3.13
N ASN A 68 -13.59 1.67 1.81
CA ASN A 68 -14.12 0.56 1.03
C ASN A 68 -13.00 -0.43 0.64
N ILE A 69 -12.55 -1.20 1.64
CA ILE A 69 -11.44 -2.15 1.50
C ILE A 69 -11.78 -3.28 0.53
N ASP A 70 -13.03 -3.72 0.50
CA ASP A 70 -13.44 -4.80 -0.40
C ASP A 70 -13.33 -4.38 -1.87
N GLU A 71 -13.73 -3.15 -2.20
CA GLU A 71 -13.54 -2.59 -3.55
C GLU A 71 -12.06 -2.41 -3.88
N ILE A 72 -11.28 -1.82 -2.95
CA ILE A 72 -9.84 -1.55 -3.16
C ILE A 72 -9.04 -2.85 -3.39
N LEU A 73 -9.36 -3.93 -2.68
CA LEU A 73 -8.63 -5.19 -2.77
C LEU A 73 -9.17 -6.14 -3.83
N SER A 74 -10.22 -5.76 -4.57
CA SER A 74 -10.79 -6.61 -5.62
C SER A 74 -10.16 -6.29 -6.97
N ALA A 75 -9.34 -7.25 -7.45
CA ALA A 75 -8.66 -7.12 -8.73
C ALA A 75 -9.67 -7.08 -9.88
N PRO A 76 -9.42 -6.23 -10.92
CA PRO A 76 -10.18 -6.27 -12.17
C PRO A 76 -10.15 -7.64 -12.83
N GLU A 77 -11.16 -7.93 -13.64
CA GLU A 77 -11.25 -9.20 -14.37
C GLU A 77 -10.04 -9.37 -15.32
N GLY A 78 -9.45 -10.56 -15.34
CA GLY A 78 -8.29 -10.88 -16.17
C GLY A 78 -6.95 -10.31 -15.68
N GLN A 79 -6.92 -9.54 -14.58
CA GLN A 79 -5.68 -8.98 -14.05
C GLN A 79 -4.79 -10.04 -13.38
N ASP A 80 -3.50 -10.02 -13.71
CA ASP A 80 -2.50 -10.89 -13.09
C ASP A 80 -2.40 -10.64 -11.58
N GLN A 81 -2.55 -11.72 -10.80
CA GLN A 81 -2.54 -11.67 -9.34
C GLN A 81 -1.15 -11.34 -8.77
N GLY A 82 -0.08 -11.68 -9.47
CA GLY A 82 1.29 -11.34 -9.07
C GLY A 82 1.53 -9.84 -9.12
N VAL A 83 1.18 -9.20 -10.24
CA VAL A 83 1.21 -7.74 -10.41
C VAL A 83 0.32 -7.05 -9.38
N TRP A 84 -0.90 -7.55 -9.17
CA TRP A 84 -1.84 -6.98 -8.22
C TRP A 84 -1.28 -6.95 -6.79
N LYS A 85 -0.77 -8.09 -6.30
CA LYS A 85 -0.14 -8.20 -4.97
C LYS A 85 1.09 -7.31 -4.86
N TYR A 86 1.90 -7.27 -5.90
CA TYR A 86 3.12 -6.46 -5.94
C TYR A 86 2.83 -4.96 -5.86
N GLU A 87 1.91 -4.44 -6.66
CA GLU A 87 1.56 -3.02 -6.66
C GLU A 87 0.83 -2.60 -5.37
N HIS A 88 -0.02 -3.46 -4.80
CA HIS A 88 -0.58 -3.22 -3.46
C HIS A 88 0.51 -3.12 -2.40
N LEU A 89 1.48 -4.03 -2.38
CA LEU A 89 2.56 -3.98 -1.39
C LEU A 89 3.40 -2.70 -1.51
N ARG A 90 3.68 -2.25 -2.75
CA ARG A 90 4.34 -0.96 -2.99
C ARG A 90 3.53 0.20 -2.46
N GLN A 91 2.22 0.20 -2.71
CA GLN A 91 1.31 1.22 -2.24
C GLN A 91 1.26 1.26 -0.70
N PHE A 92 1.20 0.11 -0.02
CA PHE A 92 1.28 0.02 1.43
C PHE A 92 2.60 0.58 1.99
N CYS A 93 3.74 0.20 1.42
CA CYS A 93 5.04 0.75 1.85
C CYS A 93 5.11 2.27 1.65
N MET A 94 4.53 2.79 0.56
CA MET A 94 4.49 4.23 0.30
C MET A 94 3.64 4.97 1.33
N GLU A 95 2.45 4.47 1.66
CA GLU A 95 1.57 5.09 2.66
C GLU A 95 2.13 4.95 4.09
N LEU A 96 2.79 3.82 4.39
CA LEU A 96 3.40 3.57 5.69
C LEU A 96 4.54 4.54 6.02
N ASN A 97 5.20 5.12 5.02
CA ASN A 97 6.14 6.21 5.25
C ASN A 97 5.49 7.39 5.98
N GLY A 98 4.19 7.63 5.75
CA GLY A 98 3.43 8.65 6.48
C GLY A 98 3.35 8.37 7.98
N LEU A 99 3.17 7.10 8.37
CA LEU A 99 3.20 6.69 9.77
C LEU A 99 4.61 6.81 10.35
N ALA A 100 5.65 6.39 9.61
CA ALA A 100 7.04 6.49 10.06
C ALA A 100 7.47 7.94 10.36
N ILE A 101 7.00 8.90 9.56
CA ILE A 101 7.25 10.33 9.81
C ILE A 101 6.60 10.79 11.12
N ARG A 102 5.34 10.39 11.38
CA ARG A 102 4.66 10.74 12.63
C ARG A 102 5.31 10.08 13.85
N LEU A 103 5.76 8.83 13.70
CA LEU A 103 6.48 8.13 14.75
C LEU A 103 7.80 8.81 15.09
N GLN A 104 8.51 9.40 14.11
CA GLN A 104 9.80 10.05 14.34
C GLN A 104 9.76 11.16 15.40
N GLU A 105 8.60 11.78 15.64
CA GLU A 105 8.45 12.83 16.65
C GLU A 105 8.49 12.30 18.10
N GLN A 106 8.08 11.05 18.32
CA GLN A 106 7.91 10.47 19.67
C GLN A 106 8.69 9.16 19.89
N CYS A 107 8.93 8.38 18.84
CA CYS A 107 9.68 7.14 18.88
C CYS A 107 11.17 7.45 18.77
N ILE A 108 11.82 7.61 19.92
CA ILE A 108 13.27 7.84 20.02
C ILE A 108 13.98 6.61 20.63
N PRO A 109 15.30 6.46 20.45
CA PRO A 109 16.04 5.33 21.02
C PRO A 109 15.91 5.20 22.54
N ASP A 110 15.67 6.31 23.26
CA ASP A 110 15.52 6.29 24.71
C ASP A 110 14.17 5.70 25.16
N THR A 111 13.09 5.93 24.39
CA THR A 111 11.75 5.39 24.68
C THR A 111 11.58 3.99 24.14
N CYS A 112 12.14 3.72 22.95
CA CYS A 112 11.97 2.49 22.20
C CYS A 112 13.33 1.96 21.73
N ALA A 113 14.15 1.54 22.69
CA ALA A 113 15.50 1.03 22.46
C ALA A 113 15.54 -0.27 21.63
N GLN A 114 14.43 -1.01 21.61
CA GLN A 114 14.28 -2.27 20.88
C GLN A 114 12.96 -2.28 20.12
N MET A 115 12.93 -2.99 18.98
CA MET A 115 11.71 -3.19 18.20
C MET A 115 10.86 -4.31 18.80
N THR A 116 9.89 -3.95 19.63
CA THR A 116 8.93 -4.87 20.26
C THR A 116 7.49 -4.51 19.90
N ALA A 117 6.60 -5.49 19.97
CA ALA A 117 5.15 -5.26 19.96
C ALA A 117 4.50 -5.68 21.29
N THR A 118 4.97 -6.79 21.88
CA THR A 118 4.59 -7.22 23.22
C THR A 118 5.86 -7.53 24.01
N GLU A 119 5.75 -7.67 25.33
CA GLU A 119 6.88 -7.97 26.22
C GLU A 119 7.52 -9.35 25.99
N GLN A 120 6.89 -10.20 25.16
CA GLN A 120 7.30 -11.59 24.97
C GLN A 120 8.35 -11.78 23.86
N TRP A 121 8.41 -10.88 22.87
CA TRP A 121 9.22 -11.09 21.67
C TRP A 121 9.89 -9.81 21.19
N ILE A 122 11.19 -9.92 20.86
CA ILE A 122 11.98 -8.86 20.24
C ILE A 122 12.14 -9.16 18.75
N PHE A 123 11.85 -8.16 17.91
CA PHE A 123 12.05 -8.28 16.48
C PHE A 123 13.48 -7.88 16.08
N LEU A 124 14.25 -8.87 15.62
CA LEU A 124 15.60 -8.62 15.09
C LEU A 124 15.56 -8.01 13.68
N CYS A 125 16.47 -7.07 13.42
CA CYS A 125 16.57 -6.36 12.16
C CYS A 125 17.40 -7.14 11.13
N ALA A 126 16.80 -7.42 9.98
CA ALA A 126 17.41 -8.18 8.88
C ALA A 126 18.26 -7.33 7.92
N ALA A 127 18.39 -6.01 8.15
CA ALA A 127 19.24 -5.14 7.32
C ALA A 127 20.74 -5.35 7.55
N HIS A 128 21.09 -6.15 8.56
CA HIS A 128 22.46 -6.42 8.97
C HIS A 128 22.87 -7.84 8.56
N LYS A 129 24.17 -8.05 8.33
CA LYS A 129 24.72 -9.38 7.96
C LYS A 129 24.30 -10.47 8.94
N THR A 130 24.31 -10.14 10.21
CA THR A 130 23.75 -10.96 11.28
C THR A 130 22.57 -10.20 11.88
N PRO A 131 21.37 -10.79 11.98
CA PRO A 131 20.22 -10.12 12.59
C PRO A 131 20.56 -9.60 13.97
N LYS A 132 20.32 -8.31 14.19
CA LYS A 132 20.62 -7.64 15.47
C LYS A 132 19.46 -6.78 15.94
N GLU A 133 19.47 -6.47 17.22
CA GLU A 133 18.55 -5.52 17.82
C GLU A 133 18.82 -4.11 17.28
N CYS A 134 17.76 -3.36 17.04
CA CYS A 134 17.80 -1.96 16.66
C CYS A 134 16.71 -1.20 17.42
N PRO A 135 16.94 0.09 17.73
CA PRO A 135 15.87 0.99 18.14
C PRO A 135 14.69 0.89 17.18
N ALA A 136 13.47 1.02 17.69
CA ALA A 136 12.27 0.79 16.89
C ALA A 136 12.15 1.75 15.69
N ILE A 137 12.63 2.99 15.84
CA ILE A 137 12.66 3.97 14.74
C ILE A 137 13.67 3.57 13.64
N ASP A 138 14.84 3.07 14.02
CA ASP A 138 15.85 2.59 13.07
C ASP A 138 15.39 1.31 12.38
N TYR A 139 14.76 0.40 13.14
CA TYR A 139 14.12 -0.79 12.58
C TYR A 139 13.07 -0.42 11.51
N THR A 140 12.23 0.57 11.82
CA THR A 140 11.19 1.05 10.90
C THR A 140 11.79 1.60 9.61
N ARG A 141 12.82 2.45 9.72
CA ARG A 141 13.56 2.98 8.57
C ARG A 141 14.22 1.87 7.75
N HIS A 142 15.02 1.00 8.38
CA HIS A 142 15.67 -0.12 7.72
C HIS A 142 14.67 -1.05 7.01
N THR A 143 13.50 -1.27 7.59
CA THR A 143 12.46 -2.12 7.00
C THR A 143 11.83 -1.47 5.77
N LEU A 144 11.49 -0.18 5.85
CA LEU A 144 10.92 0.58 4.73
C LEU A 144 11.93 0.74 3.59
N ASP A 145 13.17 1.08 3.91
CA ASP A 145 14.26 1.18 2.93
C ASP A 145 14.56 -0.18 2.29
N GLY A 146 14.60 -1.25 3.09
CA GLY A 146 14.79 -2.61 2.60
C GLY A 146 13.65 -3.06 1.68
N ALA A 147 12.40 -2.74 2.03
CA ALA A 147 11.24 -3.02 1.19
C ALA A 147 11.30 -2.22 -0.12
N ALA A 148 11.62 -0.92 -0.06
CA ALA A 148 11.78 -0.09 -1.24
C ALA A 148 12.90 -0.60 -2.16
N CYS A 149 14.06 -0.94 -1.61
CA CYS A 149 15.18 -1.51 -2.36
C CYS A 149 14.79 -2.83 -3.05
N LEU A 150 14.09 -3.73 -2.34
CA LEU A 150 13.65 -5.01 -2.92
C LEU A 150 12.62 -4.81 -4.03
N LEU A 151 11.58 -4.01 -3.78
CA LEU A 151 10.46 -3.77 -4.69
C LEU A 151 10.80 -2.84 -5.86
N ASN A 152 11.97 -2.18 -5.85
CA ASN A 152 12.50 -1.42 -7.00
C ASN A 152 13.68 -2.14 -7.67
N SER A 153 14.07 -3.32 -7.19
CA SER A 153 15.24 -4.03 -7.73
C SER A 153 14.92 -4.71 -9.06
N ASN A 154 15.60 -4.29 -10.14
CA ASN A 154 15.51 -4.95 -11.45
C ASN A 154 15.95 -6.43 -11.42
N LYS A 155 16.71 -6.86 -10.40
CA LYS A 155 17.12 -8.25 -10.22
C LYS A 155 15.93 -9.15 -9.88
N TYR A 156 15.03 -8.67 -9.03
CA TYR A 156 13.91 -9.44 -8.52
C TYR A 156 12.59 -9.07 -9.21
N PHE A 157 12.41 -7.80 -9.56
CA PHE A 157 11.23 -7.27 -10.23
C PHE A 157 11.65 -6.50 -11.50
N PRO A 158 12.06 -7.22 -12.58
CA PRO A 158 12.53 -6.61 -13.82
C PRO A 158 11.41 -5.91 -14.62
N SER A 159 10.15 -6.24 -14.35
CA SER A 159 8.98 -5.64 -14.98
C SER A 159 7.92 -5.35 -13.92
N ARG A 160 7.11 -4.32 -14.17
CA ARG A 160 5.90 -4.01 -13.38
C ARG A 160 4.62 -4.59 -13.97
N VAL A 161 4.69 -5.11 -15.19
CA VAL A 161 3.55 -5.69 -15.93
C VAL A 161 3.57 -7.22 -15.88
N THR A 162 4.73 -7.82 -15.62
CA THR A 162 4.88 -9.28 -15.53
C THR A 162 5.78 -9.63 -14.37
N ILE A 163 5.20 -10.28 -13.36
CA ILE A 163 5.92 -10.67 -12.13
C ILE A 163 6.21 -12.18 -12.18
N LYS A 164 7.45 -12.56 -11.89
CA LYS A 164 7.84 -13.97 -11.78
C LYS A 164 7.30 -14.57 -10.49
N GLU A 165 6.86 -15.82 -10.52
CA GLU A 165 6.37 -16.54 -9.33
C GLU A 165 7.41 -16.58 -8.20
N SER A 166 8.69 -16.76 -8.54
CA SER A 166 9.79 -16.73 -7.56
C SER A 166 9.95 -15.38 -6.84
N SER A 167 9.44 -14.30 -7.42
CA SER A 167 9.43 -12.98 -6.81
C SER A 167 8.21 -12.78 -5.91
N ILE A 168 7.08 -13.43 -6.22
CA ILE A 168 5.86 -13.41 -5.39
C ILE A 168 6.14 -14.05 -4.02
N ALA A 169 6.92 -15.13 -3.98
CA ALA A 169 7.34 -15.78 -2.73
C ALA A 169 8.02 -14.81 -1.73
N LYS A 170 8.66 -13.75 -2.23
CA LYS A 170 9.35 -12.75 -1.40
C LYS A 170 8.41 -11.73 -0.74
N LEU A 171 7.21 -11.56 -1.31
CA LEU A 171 6.23 -10.58 -0.81
C LEU A 171 5.81 -10.91 0.64
N GLY A 172 5.65 -12.18 0.98
CA GLY A 172 5.27 -12.61 2.33
C GLY A 172 6.29 -12.18 3.40
N SER A 173 7.59 -12.30 3.12
CA SER A 173 8.65 -11.86 4.04
C SER A 173 8.64 -10.35 4.28
N VAL A 174 8.35 -9.56 3.23
CA VAL A 174 8.18 -8.11 3.37
C VAL A 174 6.92 -7.79 4.17
N CYS A 175 5.80 -8.47 3.88
CA CYS A 175 4.55 -8.25 4.60
C CYS A 175 4.70 -8.48 6.10
N ARG A 176 5.36 -9.58 6.51
CA ARG A 176 5.63 -9.87 7.93
C ARG A 176 6.43 -8.77 8.62
N ARG A 177 7.46 -8.23 7.94
CA ARG A 177 8.29 -7.16 8.50
C ARG A 177 7.55 -5.83 8.59
N VAL A 178 6.77 -5.50 7.56
CA VAL A 178 5.89 -4.33 7.54
C VAL A 178 4.85 -4.41 8.67
N TYR A 179 4.26 -5.57 8.90
CA TYR A 179 3.26 -5.77 9.96
C TYR A 179 3.80 -5.52 11.38
N ARG A 180 5.10 -5.76 11.60
CA ARG A 180 5.75 -5.45 12.89
C ARG A 180 5.75 -3.95 13.19
N ILE A 181 5.84 -3.10 12.16
CA ILE A 181 5.74 -1.64 12.31
C ILE A 181 4.35 -1.24 12.81
N PHE A 182 3.29 -1.81 12.21
CA PHE A 182 1.92 -1.59 12.69
C PHE A 182 1.74 -2.07 14.12
N SER A 183 2.26 -3.26 14.45
CA SER A 183 2.14 -3.82 15.80
C SER A 183 2.86 -2.94 16.83
N HIS A 184 4.07 -2.47 16.52
CA HIS A 184 4.82 -1.56 17.39
C HIS A 184 4.06 -0.23 17.60
N ALA A 185 3.57 0.38 16.52
CA ALA A 185 2.81 1.61 16.58
C ALA A 185 1.52 1.44 17.41
N TYR A 186 0.83 0.31 17.28
CA TYR A 186 -0.39 0.00 18.03
C TYR A 186 -0.13 -0.08 19.55
N TYR A 187 0.86 -0.87 19.99
CA TYR A 187 1.09 -1.12 21.41
C TYR A 187 1.87 -0.03 22.14
N HIS A 188 2.83 0.62 21.47
CA HIS A 188 3.70 1.62 22.10
C HIS A 188 3.31 3.07 21.78
N HIS A 189 2.64 3.32 20.65
CA HIS A 189 2.30 4.66 20.16
C HIS A 189 0.82 4.77 19.75
N ARG A 190 -0.07 4.28 20.62
CA ARG A 190 -1.51 4.11 20.34
C ARG A 190 -2.19 5.35 19.76
N ALA A 191 -1.94 6.53 20.34
CA ALA A 191 -2.55 7.79 19.88
C ALA A 191 -2.16 8.15 18.44
N ILE A 192 -0.88 7.98 18.07
CA ILE A 192 -0.41 8.22 16.70
C ILE A 192 -1.04 7.20 15.75
N PHE A 193 -1.10 5.93 16.17
CA PHE A 193 -1.69 4.86 15.38
C PHE A 193 -3.17 5.13 15.09
N ASP A 194 -3.97 5.45 16.11
CA ASP A 194 -5.41 5.67 15.95
C ASP A 194 -5.72 6.86 15.06
N GLU A 195 -5.02 7.99 15.23
CA GLU A 195 -5.20 9.18 14.38
C GLU A 195 -4.82 8.89 12.92
N PHE A 196 -3.78 8.08 12.70
CA PHE A 196 -3.34 7.68 11.36
C PHE A 196 -4.34 6.70 10.72
N GLU A 197 -4.83 5.72 11.48
CA GLU A 197 -5.76 4.71 11.02
C GLU A 197 -7.14 5.31 10.69
N GLU A 198 -7.63 6.26 11.50
CA GLU A 198 -8.89 6.95 11.24
C GLU A 198 -8.91 7.66 9.87
N LYS A 199 -7.74 8.19 9.46
CA LYS A 199 -7.54 8.96 8.23
C LYS A 199 -7.22 8.11 7.00
N THR A 200 -6.69 6.89 7.19
CA THR A 200 -6.13 6.10 6.07
C THR A 200 -6.67 4.67 5.95
N ALA A 201 -7.20 4.12 7.05
CA ALA A 201 -7.57 2.71 7.20
C ALA A 201 -6.45 1.74 6.74
N LEU A 202 -5.19 2.15 6.90
CA LEU A 202 -4.06 1.47 6.28
C LEU A 202 -3.79 0.11 6.92
N CYS A 203 -3.81 0.03 8.25
CA CYS A 203 -3.56 -1.21 8.98
C CYS A 203 -4.68 -2.23 8.73
N HIS A 204 -5.93 -1.78 8.73
CA HIS A 204 -7.07 -2.61 8.41
C HIS A 204 -7.01 -3.11 6.96
N ARG A 205 -6.74 -2.23 5.99
CA ARG A 205 -6.58 -2.60 4.58
C ARG A 205 -5.41 -3.56 4.37
N PHE A 206 -4.29 -3.35 5.05
CA PHE A 206 -3.12 -4.22 4.98
C PHE A 206 -3.43 -5.62 5.55
N THR A 207 -4.14 -5.68 6.68
CA THR A 207 -4.50 -6.95 7.33
C THR A 207 -5.46 -7.76 6.46
N SER A 208 -6.48 -7.12 5.90
CA SER A 208 -7.40 -7.76 4.95
C SER A 208 -6.66 -8.24 3.69
N PHE A 209 -5.67 -7.49 3.19
CA PHE A 209 -4.84 -7.89 2.06
C PHE A 209 -3.99 -9.14 2.36
N VAL A 210 -3.27 -9.19 3.47
CA VAL A 210 -2.42 -10.35 3.79
C VAL A 210 -3.23 -11.62 4.05
N LEU A 211 -4.45 -11.48 4.60
CA LEU A 211 -5.37 -12.59 4.80
C LEU A 211 -6.02 -13.06 3.49
N LYS A 212 -6.51 -12.13 2.65
CA LYS A 212 -7.13 -12.46 1.35
C LYS A 212 -6.18 -13.23 0.43
N TYR A 213 -4.89 -12.92 0.49
CA TYR A 213 -3.87 -13.53 -0.37
C TYR A 213 -2.97 -14.56 0.32
N ASN A 214 -3.29 -14.96 1.56
CA ASN A 214 -2.51 -15.92 2.36
C ASN A 214 -1.00 -15.59 2.41
N LEU A 215 -0.66 -14.30 2.51
CA LEU A 215 0.73 -13.84 2.61
C LEU A 215 1.29 -13.97 4.04
N MET A 216 0.39 -14.07 5.02
CA MET A 216 0.69 -14.28 6.44
C MET A 216 -0.37 -15.16 7.09
N ASN A 217 0.05 -15.99 8.04
CA ASN A 217 -0.87 -16.78 8.86
C ASN A 217 -1.58 -15.87 9.87
N LYS A 218 -2.85 -16.20 10.16
CA LYS A 218 -3.69 -15.49 11.14
C LYS A 218 -3.05 -15.42 12.53
N GLU A 219 -2.36 -16.47 12.95
CA GLU A 219 -1.68 -16.57 14.24
C GLU A 219 -0.54 -15.53 14.42
N ASN A 220 0.00 -15.01 13.32
CA ASN A 220 1.05 -13.98 13.37
C ASN A 220 0.48 -12.55 13.45
N LEU A 221 -0.85 -12.40 13.45
CA LEU A 221 -1.52 -11.11 13.57
C LEU A 221 -1.76 -10.80 15.04
N LEU A 222 -1.13 -9.73 15.52
CA LEU A 222 -1.19 -9.30 16.92
C LEU A 222 -2.22 -8.19 17.13
N VAL A 223 -2.41 -7.33 16.14
CA VAL A 223 -3.32 -6.18 16.22
C VAL A 223 -4.76 -6.69 16.07
N PRO A 224 -5.63 -6.53 17.08
CA PRO A 224 -7.03 -6.89 16.96
C PRO A 224 -7.73 -5.84 16.09
N ILE A 225 -8.09 -6.21 14.87
CA ILE A 225 -8.82 -5.32 13.95
C ILE A 225 -10.25 -5.81 13.81
N ALA A 226 -11.19 -5.00 14.29
CA ALA A 226 -12.62 -5.25 14.19
C ALA A 226 -13.02 -5.53 12.73
N GLY A 227 -13.55 -6.73 12.46
CA GLY A 227 -13.99 -7.17 11.13
C GLY A 227 -13.04 -8.11 10.40
N SER A 228 -11.78 -8.19 10.82
CA SER A 228 -10.91 -9.33 10.51
C SER A 228 -11.12 -10.38 11.60
N ALA A 229 -11.21 -11.67 11.26
CA ALA A 229 -11.53 -12.76 12.20
C ALA A 229 -10.42 -13.03 13.25
N VAL A 230 -10.08 -12.03 14.05
CA VAL A 230 -9.28 -12.05 15.27
C VAL A 230 -10.17 -11.44 16.35
N GLU A 231 -11.24 -12.17 16.70
CA GLU A 231 -11.86 -11.96 17.99
C GLU A 231 -10.91 -12.48 19.08
N ASP A 232 -10.87 -11.74 20.18
CA ASP A 232 -9.94 -11.86 21.30
C ASP A 232 -9.50 -13.30 21.59
N CYS A 233 -8.20 -13.57 21.38
CA CYS A 233 -7.53 -14.65 22.09
C CYS A 233 -6.83 -14.06 23.32
N SER A 234 -7.63 -13.48 24.23
CA SER A 234 -7.17 -13.30 25.60
C SER A 234 -7.26 -14.66 26.29
N ALA A 235 -6.11 -15.14 26.79
CA ALA A 235 -5.93 -16.33 27.62
C ALA A 235 -5.95 -17.70 26.90
N ALA A 236 -4.84 -18.06 26.25
CA ALA A 236 -4.41 -19.45 26.18
C ALA A 236 -2.89 -19.55 26.39
N THR A 237 -2.52 -19.98 27.59
CA THR A 237 -1.20 -20.41 28.03
C THR A 237 -0.62 -21.42 27.03
N ALA A 238 0.40 -21.02 26.25
CA ALA A 238 1.14 -21.95 25.39
C ALA A 238 2.55 -22.17 25.96
N ALA A 239 2.79 -23.42 26.36
CA ALA A 239 4.06 -23.97 26.81
C ALA A 239 5.16 -23.85 25.72
N PRO A 240 6.45 -23.89 26.08
CA PRO A 240 7.53 -23.56 25.15
C PRO A 240 7.77 -24.68 24.12
N PRO A 241 8.06 -24.36 22.85
CA PRO A 241 8.64 -25.34 21.95
C PRO A 241 10.12 -25.54 22.30
N THR A 242 10.46 -26.79 22.57
CA THR A 242 11.81 -27.29 22.76
C THR A 242 12.67 -27.04 21.52
N SER A 243 13.82 -26.39 21.76
CA SER A 243 15.09 -26.46 21.03
C SER A 243 15.14 -27.09 19.62
N GLY A 244 15.62 -26.29 18.67
CA GLY A 244 16.60 -26.76 17.68
C GLY A 244 16.13 -26.87 16.24
N ALA A 245 16.19 -25.77 15.50
CA ALA A 245 16.60 -25.78 14.08
C ALA A 245 16.96 -24.36 13.66
N THR A 246 18.24 -24.16 13.40
CA THR A 246 18.76 -23.00 12.67
C THR A 246 18.30 -23.11 11.22
N ASP A 247 17.35 -22.29 10.80
CA ASP A 247 17.15 -21.98 9.38
C ASP A 247 17.30 -20.48 9.17
N VAL A 248 18.52 -20.13 8.77
CA VAL A 248 18.86 -18.84 8.16
C VAL A 248 18.39 -18.94 6.71
N GLU A 249 17.18 -18.47 6.41
CA GLU A 249 16.77 -18.22 5.03
C GLU A 249 17.12 -16.77 4.64
N VAL A 250 17.96 -16.69 3.60
CA VAL A 250 18.41 -15.49 2.86
C VAL A 250 17.31 -14.95 1.95
#